data_AF-A0A5J4UDP5-F1
#
_entry.id   AF-A0A5J4UDP5-F1
#
_cell.length_a   1.000
_cell.length_b   1.000
_cell.length_c   1.000
_cell.angle_alpha   90.00
_cell.angle_beta   90.00
_cell.angle_gamma   90.00
#
_symmetry.space_group_name_H-M   'P 1'
#
loop_
_entity.id
_entity.type
_entity.pdbx_description
1 polymer ?
#
loop_
_entity_poly.entity_id
_entity_poly.type
_entity_poly.pdbx_seq_one_letter_code
_entity_poly.pdbx_strand_id
1 'polypeptide(L)'
;MRLADEFTQNMDSKITLPVVIPFIQQLLQSQQYVLRSTGHLLLSAIIEGSREQLQEKAQQDLLLQMATQSIQGDPSNRVVHSAIQTLGSLCRDLNLDEDNIEIETVDQSQNAEKTKSFFSSIYAQEIMQSIIIAIKGVDIDVGGGQKVRRNPCFPVQLMACRMTTTFSDNVSKSILKENCQILVQVIFELLYQNQQYITEMANSESEKNNELQRIQQQLLTSSTSQLDEDIINTKFTNKLKAAYKIRVQSAIALTTLFDTIEEGCEQYFSVVCPIVMSGLIGEGMSRIVDIGSQIACVASQQDKEYQSACIDCVMALFSGIGKEKAGQYLNQFMGEIIKIEKEMNFDPIKSQLQLNQQQQQQSQDQTSSLQHKIYKDESDPRIRSIESLYVRLADLVKEQFVPLLEFAMKPLLRTAQKRSGIRVLFSEQSLSDNLRGNSSGKLGDDSIIFIDENNKEVYIEGDNAENDRTNALKAISQIAVSLGKNLGQNYSQQ
;
A
#
# COMPACT_ATOMS: atom_id res chain seq x y z
N MET A 1 -9.58 12.83 16.42
CA MET A 1 -8.32 12.90 15.67
C MET A 1 -8.22 14.24 15.02
N ARG A 2 -8.91 14.51 13.89
CA ARG A 2 -8.86 15.82 13.21
C ARG A 2 -8.94 17.07 14.09
N LEU A 3 -9.85 17.12 15.07
CA LEU A 3 -9.95 18.25 16.01
C LEU A 3 -8.77 18.34 17.00
N ALA A 4 -8.16 17.23 17.37
CA ALA A 4 -6.95 17.22 18.20
C ALA A 4 -5.73 17.66 17.38
N ASP A 5 -5.63 17.22 16.12
CA ASP A 5 -4.58 17.63 15.18
C ASP A 5 -4.68 19.14 14.87
N GLU A 6 -5.89 19.62 14.57
CA GLU A 6 -6.16 21.05 14.35
C GLU A 6 -5.94 21.86 15.63
N PHE A 7 -6.22 21.31 16.81
CA PHE A 7 -5.99 22.00 18.09
C PHE A 7 -4.50 22.14 18.41
N THR A 8 -3.70 21.09 18.22
CA THR A 8 -2.25 21.11 18.48
C THR A 8 -1.49 21.93 17.44
N GLN A 9 -1.94 21.96 16.19
CA GLN A 9 -1.35 22.85 15.17
C GLN A 9 -1.60 24.33 15.45
N ASN A 10 -2.73 24.67 16.09
CA ASN A 10 -3.14 26.05 16.34
C ASN A 10 -2.76 26.59 17.74
N MET A 11 -2.28 25.75 18.65
CA MET A 11 -1.83 26.15 19.99
C MET A 11 -0.34 25.88 20.17
N ASP A 12 0.37 26.76 20.90
CA ASP A 12 1.79 26.55 21.21
C ASP A 12 1.98 25.22 21.96
N SER A 13 2.74 24.31 21.39
CA SER A 13 3.01 22.99 21.95
C SER A 13 3.82 23.05 23.24
N LYS A 14 4.57 24.15 23.49
CA LYS A 14 5.21 24.39 24.81
C LYS A 14 4.19 24.55 25.94
N ILE A 15 2.98 24.98 25.61
CA ILE A 15 1.86 25.10 26.55
C ILE A 15 1.05 23.80 26.57
N THR A 16 0.86 23.19 25.41
CA THR A 16 -0.06 22.06 25.23
C THR A 16 0.54 20.73 25.69
N LEU A 17 1.81 20.45 25.38
CA LEU A 17 2.47 19.18 25.71
C LEU A 17 2.54 18.89 27.23
N PRO A 18 2.98 19.84 28.10
CA PRO A 18 3.05 19.59 29.54
C PRO A 18 1.67 19.31 30.17
N VAL A 19 0.60 19.83 29.57
CA VAL A 19 -0.76 19.60 30.04
C VAL A 19 -1.28 18.25 29.57
N VAL A 20 -1.09 17.91 28.30
CA VAL A 20 -1.74 16.73 27.70
C VAL A 20 -1.00 15.43 27.96
N ILE A 21 0.34 15.45 28.07
CA ILE A 21 1.15 14.23 28.30
C ILE A 21 0.77 13.51 29.61
N PRO A 22 0.58 14.19 30.76
CA PRO A 22 0.08 13.53 31.97
C PRO A 22 -1.27 12.83 31.79
N PHE A 23 -2.21 13.43 31.05
CA PHE A 23 -3.49 12.78 30.75
C PHE A 23 -3.32 11.53 29.88
N ILE A 24 -2.43 11.58 28.88
CA ILE A 24 -2.12 10.39 28.07
C ILE A 24 -1.51 9.30 28.93
N GLN A 25 -0.57 9.62 29.82
CA GLN A 25 0.02 8.65 30.73
C GLN A 25 -1.05 7.97 31.61
N GLN A 26 -2.02 8.73 32.12
CA GLN A 26 -3.17 8.17 32.86
C GLN A 26 -4.02 7.24 31.99
N LEU A 27 -4.28 7.60 30.73
CA LEU A 27 -5.01 6.74 29.80
C LEU A 27 -4.25 5.44 29.51
N LEU A 28 -2.93 5.51 29.33
CA LEU A 28 -2.06 4.35 29.08
C LEU A 28 -1.95 3.42 30.29
N GLN A 29 -2.10 3.94 31.52
CA GLN A 29 -2.12 3.14 32.75
C GLN A 29 -3.50 2.53 33.06
N SER A 30 -4.53 2.83 32.27
CA SER A 30 -5.87 2.32 32.50
C SER A 30 -5.96 0.80 32.37
N GLN A 31 -6.76 0.15 33.22
CA GLN A 31 -7.08 -1.27 33.08
C GLN A 31 -7.88 -1.56 31.79
N GLN A 32 -8.60 -0.57 31.25
CA GLN A 32 -9.41 -0.73 30.04
C GLN A 32 -8.55 -0.55 28.79
N TYR A 33 -8.48 -1.61 27.97
CA TYR A 33 -7.69 -1.59 26.73
C TYR A 33 -8.14 -0.51 25.73
N VAL A 34 -9.42 -0.12 25.75
CA VAL A 34 -9.96 0.93 24.88
C VAL A 34 -9.35 2.29 25.22
N LEU A 35 -9.20 2.58 26.52
CA LEU A 35 -8.59 3.83 26.99
C LEU A 35 -7.09 3.84 26.68
N ARG A 36 -6.38 2.73 26.88
CA ARG A 36 -4.96 2.62 26.50
C ARG A 36 -4.75 2.79 24.99
N SER A 37 -5.58 2.14 24.16
CA SER A 37 -5.55 2.31 22.71
C SER A 37 -5.83 3.76 22.31
N THR A 38 -6.82 4.41 22.95
CA THR A 38 -7.13 5.83 22.72
C THR A 38 -5.98 6.75 23.13
N GLY A 39 -5.28 6.43 24.22
CA GLY A 39 -4.10 7.16 24.67
C GLY A 39 -3.00 7.19 23.60
N HIS A 40 -2.71 6.05 22.96
CA HIS A 40 -1.79 5.98 21.82
C HIS A 40 -2.26 6.80 20.61
N LEU A 41 -3.54 6.69 20.27
CA LEU A 41 -4.10 7.46 19.15
C LEU A 41 -4.05 8.97 19.38
N LEU A 42 -4.26 9.43 20.62
CA LEU A 42 -4.06 10.82 21.01
C LEU A 42 -2.59 11.21 20.98
N LEU A 43 -1.70 10.30 21.39
CA LEU A 43 -0.26 10.55 21.34
C LEU A 43 0.23 10.76 19.90
N SER A 44 -0.20 9.90 18.97
CA SER A 44 0.07 10.01 17.52
C SER A 44 -0.37 11.38 16.96
N ALA A 45 -1.59 11.82 17.28
CA ALA A 45 -2.12 13.13 16.89
C ALA A 45 -1.28 14.32 17.40
N ILE A 46 -0.81 14.22 18.65
CA ILE A 46 -0.01 15.28 19.28
C ILE A 46 1.38 15.36 18.67
N ILE A 47 2.00 14.22 18.37
CA ILE A 47 3.31 14.16 17.72
C ILE A 47 3.26 14.90 16.38
N GLU A 48 2.24 14.62 15.57
CA GLU A 48 2.05 15.26 14.26
C GLU A 48 1.91 16.78 14.38
N GLY A 49 1.07 17.26 15.33
CA GLY A 49 0.86 18.69 15.53
C GLY A 49 1.97 19.44 16.26
N SER A 50 2.87 18.74 16.97
CA SER A 50 3.92 19.36 17.81
C SER A 50 5.35 19.08 17.32
N ARG A 51 5.50 18.64 16.06
CA ARG A 51 6.77 18.15 15.50
C ARG A 51 7.92 19.15 15.57
N GLU A 52 7.65 20.44 15.45
CA GLU A 52 8.69 21.49 15.42
C GLU A 52 9.28 21.77 16.81
N GLN A 53 8.58 21.38 17.88
CA GLN A 53 8.97 21.68 19.25
C GLN A 53 9.36 20.44 20.07
N LEU A 54 9.02 19.24 19.58
CA LEU A 54 9.48 17.95 20.12
C LEU A 54 10.95 17.66 19.73
N GLN A 55 11.84 18.61 19.98
CA GLN A 55 13.27 18.49 19.68
C GLN A 55 14.10 18.00 20.87
N GLU A 56 13.57 18.07 22.09
CA GLU A 56 14.28 17.67 23.30
C GLU A 56 14.37 16.13 23.39
N LYS A 57 15.60 15.60 23.42
CA LYS A 57 15.86 14.15 23.47
C LYS A 57 15.11 13.45 24.61
N ALA A 58 15.07 14.05 25.81
CA ALA A 58 14.38 13.46 26.96
C ALA A 58 12.87 13.26 26.72
N GLN A 59 12.23 14.19 25.99
CA GLN A 59 10.83 14.06 25.61
C GLN A 59 10.66 12.95 24.58
N GLN A 60 11.53 12.89 23.57
CA GLN A 60 11.52 11.85 22.56
C GLN A 60 11.73 10.45 23.15
N ASP A 61 12.68 10.30 24.08
CA ASP A 61 12.93 9.07 24.84
C ASP A 61 11.66 8.61 25.57
N LEU A 62 10.96 9.54 26.23
CA LEU A 62 9.70 9.25 26.92
C LEU A 62 8.62 8.78 25.94
N LEU A 63 8.46 9.45 24.80
CA LEU A 63 7.45 9.08 23.80
C LEU A 63 7.74 7.70 23.19
N LEU A 64 9.00 7.42 22.86
CA LEU A 64 9.45 6.12 22.40
C LEU A 64 9.16 5.05 23.45
N GLN A 65 9.50 5.32 24.72
CA GLN A 65 9.29 4.39 25.82
C GLN A 65 7.80 4.05 25.97
N MET A 66 6.91 5.05 25.91
CA MET A 66 5.46 4.84 26.00
C MET A 66 4.94 3.91 24.89
N ALA A 67 5.38 4.10 23.65
CA ALA A 67 4.99 3.25 22.52
C ALA A 67 5.57 1.84 22.64
N THR A 68 6.89 1.72 22.83
CA THR A 68 7.61 0.44 22.86
C THR A 68 7.19 -0.46 24.02
N GLN A 69 6.96 0.09 25.22
CA GLN A 69 6.44 -0.68 26.36
C GLN A 69 5.09 -1.33 26.05
N SER A 70 4.21 -0.62 25.36
CA SER A 70 2.90 -1.16 24.99
C SER A 70 3.01 -2.24 23.92
N ILE A 71 3.96 -2.12 22.98
CA ILE A 71 4.21 -3.15 21.97
C ILE A 71 4.77 -4.43 22.61
N GLN A 72 5.67 -4.29 23.58
CA GLN A 72 6.32 -5.41 24.24
C GLN A 72 5.43 -6.11 25.27
N GLY A 73 4.63 -5.35 26.03
CA GLY A 73 3.96 -5.84 27.22
C GLY A 73 2.42 -5.85 27.21
N ASP A 74 1.76 -5.14 26.29
CA ASP A 74 0.29 -5.09 26.35
C ASP A 74 -0.35 -6.39 25.84
N PRO A 75 -1.26 -7.02 26.62
CA PRO A 75 -1.94 -8.24 26.18
C PRO A 75 -2.93 -8.00 25.02
N SER A 76 -3.37 -6.76 24.79
CA SER A 76 -4.37 -6.42 23.79
C SER A 76 -3.72 -6.03 22.45
N ASN A 77 -4.01 -6.82 21.41
CA ASN A 77 -3.59 -6.51 20.05
C ASN A 77 -4.11 -5.17 19.52
N ARG A 78 -5.23 -4.64 20.03
CA ARG A 78 -5.73 -3.31 19.63
C ARG A 78 -4.86 -2.19 20.18
N VAL A 79 -4.37 -2.35 21.42
CA VAL A 79 -3.42 -1.39 22.01
C VAL A 79 -2.12 -1.45 21.24
N VAL A 80 -1.59 -2.65 20.97
CA VAL A 80 -0.36 -2.81 20.20
C VAL A 80 -0.47 -2.22 18.80
N HIS A 81 -1.58 -2.43 18.09
CA HIS A 81 -1.82 -1.77 16.80
C HIS A 81 -1.70 -0.25 16.90
N SER A 82 -2.32 0.35 17.93
CA SER A 82 -2.31 1.81 18.13
C SER A 82 -0.92 2.30 18.52
N ALA A 83 -0.18 1.53 19.31
CA ALA A 83 1.20 1.83 19.71
C ALA A 83 2.17 1.78 18.51
N ILE A 84 2.03 0.80 17.61
CA ILE A 84 2.81 0.74 16.36
C ILE A 84 2.49 1.94 15.47
N GLN A 85 1.21 2.31 15.36
CA GLN A 85 0.81 3.50 14.61
C GLN A 85 1.47 4.77 15.20
N THR A 86 1.51 4.88 16.52
CA THR A 86 2.17 5.99 17.23
C THR A 86 3.67 6.01 16.96
N LEU A 87 4.31 4.84 16.96
CA LEU A 87 5.71 4.70 16.57
C LEU A 87 5.94 5.18 15.12
N GLY A 88 4.99 4.94 14.23
CA GLY A 88 5.00 5.43 12.85
C GLY A 88 4.96 6.95 12.75
N SER A 89 4.14 7.61 13.57
CA SER A 89 4.15 9.08 13.68
C SER A 89 5.50 9.59 14.19
N LEU A 90 6.08 8.95 15.22
CA LEU A 90 7.41 9.33 15.72
C LEU A 90 8.48 9.27 14.63
N CYS A 91 8.51 8.18 13.84
CA CYS A 91 9.47 8.03 12.75
C CYS A 91 9.29 9.05 11.62
N ARG A 92 8.05 9.41 11.31
CA ARG A 92 7.72 10.29 10.18
C ARG A 92 7.92 11.76 10.51
N ASP A 93 7.51 12.17 11.70
CA ASP A 93 7.32 13.59 12.02
C ASP A 93 8.50 14.18 12.78
N LEU A 94 9.30 13.37 13.48
CA LEU A 94 10.42 13.86 14.29
C LEU A 94 11.75 13.82 13.51
N ASN A 95 12.30 15.01 13.30
CA ASN A 95 13.69 15.21 12.89
C ASN A 95 14.47 15.81 14.07
N LEU A 96 15.73 15.42 14.20
CA LEU A 96 16.61 16.00 15.22
C LEU A 96 17.54 17.04 14.60
N ASP A 97 17.71 18.16 15.31
CA ASP A 97 18.72 19.16 15.02
C ASP A 97 20.10 18.65 15.50
N GLU A 98 21.07 18.64 14.58
CA GLU A 98 22.42 18.09 14.77
C GLU A 98 23.19 18.72 15.95
N ASP A 99 22.84 19.95 16.36
CA ASP A 99 23.56 20.71 17.39
C ASP A 99 23.43 20.13 18.81
N ASN A 100 22.52 19.17 19.04
CA ASN A 100 22.27 18.56 20.35
C ASN A 100 22.62 17.07 20.45
N ILE A 101 23.29 16.50 19.45
CA ILE A 101 23.67 15.09 19.47
C ILE A 101 25.19 14.98 19.55
N GLU A 102 25.71 14.70 20.75
CA GLU A 102 27.04 14.10 20.90
C GLU A 102 26.98 12.68 20.33
N ILE A 103 27.20 12.54 19.02
CA ILE A 103 27.41 11.24 18.40
C ILE A 103 28.84 10.82 18.71
N GLU A 104 29.03 9.92 19.67
CA GLU A 104 30.26 9.12 19.80
C GLU A 104 30.33 8.09 18.66
N THR A 105 30.59 8.51 17.42
CA THR A 105 31.12 7.60 16.40
C THR A 105 32.21 8.24 15.57
N VAL A 106 33.29 7.48 15.47
CA VAL A 106 34.51 7.71 14.71
C VAL A 106 34.19 7.55 13.22
N ASP A 107 34.14 8.65 12.47
CA ASP A 107 34.85 8.79 11.19
C ASP A 107 34.65 10.19 10.62
N GLN A 108 35.64 11.07 10.86
CA GLN A 108 35.75 12.34 10.17
C GLN A 108 36.44 12.11 8.81
N SER A 109 35.68 11.79 7.77
CA SER A 109 36.11 12.10 6.41
C SER A 109 34.95 12.35 5.43
N GLN A 110 34.88 13.62 5.00
CA GLN A 110 34.48 14.08 3.66
C GLN A 110 33.05 13.81 3.15
N ASN A 111 32.10 14.64 3.57
CA ASN A 111 31.35 15.60 2.72
C ASN A 111 30.16 16.12 3.53
N ALA A 112 30.13 17.42 3.80
CA ALA A 112 29.09 18.08 4.56
C ALA A 112 27.81 18.24 3.72
N GLU A 113 27.09 17.15 3.51
CA GLU A 113 25.63 17.21 3.38
C GLU A 113 25.11 17.31 4.83
N LYS A 114 24.48 18.44 5.20
CA LYS A 114 23.81 18.58 6.50
C LYS A 114 22.75 17.49 6.59
N THR A 115 23.10 16.38 7.25
CA THR A 115 22.32 15.15 7.20
C THR A 115 21.43 15.19 8.42
N LYS A 116 20.26 15.82 8.29
CA LYS A 116 19.21 15.78 9.33
C LYS A 116 19.20 14.39 9.96
N SER A 117 19.59 14.30 11.23
CA SER A 117 19.56 13.02 11.93
C SER A 117 18.10 12.67 12.18
N PHE A 118 17.60 11.65 11.50
CA PHE A 118 16.23 11.20 11.71
C PHE A 118 16.08 10.59 13.10
N PHE A 119 14.93 10.82 13.77
CA PHE A 119 14.59 10.10 15.00
C PHE A 119 14.77 8.59 14.83
N SER A 120 14.33 8.05 13.69
CA SER A 120 14.44 6.62 13.40
C SER A 120 15.88 6.12 13.30
N SER A 121 16.84 6.98 12.97
CA SER A 121 18.26 6.62 12.94
C SER A 121 18.80 6.41 14.35
N ILE A 122 18.42 7.25 15.32
CA ILE A 122 18.91 7.14 16.70
C ILE A 122 18.34 5.89 17.38
N TYR A 123 17.05 5.65 17.19
CA TYR A 123 16.32 4.57 17.89
C TYR A 123 16.08 3.36 16.99
N ALA A 124 16.94 3.18 15.98
CA ALA A 124 16.75 2.17 14.95
C ALA A 124 16.55 0.77 15.57
N GLN A 125 17.38 0.40 16.54
CA GLN A 125 17.33 -0.91 17.16
C GLN A 125 16.01 -1.17 17.89
N GLU A 126 15.53 -0.20 18.68
CA GLU A 126 14.27 -0.29 19.42
C GLU A 126 13.06 -0.35 18.49
N ILE A 127 13.10 0.44 17.40
CA ILE A 127 12.03 0.46 16.39
C ILE A 127 12.00 -0.88 15.65
N MET A 128 13.14 -1.38 15.19
CA MET A 128 13.24 -2.67 14.51
C MET A 128 12.77 -3.81 15.41
N GLN A 129 13.19 -3.83 16.67
CA GLN A 129 12.75 -4.83 17.62
C GLN A 129 11.22 -4.78 17.84
N SER A 130 10.65 -3.58 17.88
CA SER A 130 9.19 -3.38 18.01
C SER A 130 8.43 -3.90 16.78
N ILE A 131 8.95 -3.67 15.57
CA ILE A 131 8.42 -4.24 14.32
C ILE A 131 8.47 -5.77 14.37
N ILE A 132 9.60 -6.35 14.76
CA ILE A 132 9.78 -7.81 14.83
C ILE A 132 8.79 -8.42 15.83
N ILE A 133 8.65 -7.84 17.01
CA ILE A 133 7.68 -8.27 18.03
C ILE A 133 6.24 -8.19 17.50
N ALA A 134 5.91 -7.14 16.76
CA ALA A 134 4.59 -7.00 16.15
C ALA A 134 4.31 -8.06 15.08
N ILE A 135 5.34 -8.52 14.35
CA ILE A 135 5.19 -9.53 13.29
C ILE A 135 5.21 -10.96 13.83
N LYS A 136 6.12 -11.26 14.78
CA LYS A 136 6.38 -12.63 15.29
C LYS A 136 5.67 -12.96 16.60
N GLY A 137 5.17 -11.93 17.30
CA GLY A 137 4.65 -12.04 18.65
C GLY A 137 5.75 -12.01 19.70
N VAL A 138 5.33 -12.05 20.98
CA VAL A 138 6.22 -12.03 22.14
C VAL A 138 5.59 -12.77 23.30
N ASP A 139 6.42 -13.35 24.17
CA ASP A 139 5.98 -13.91 25.44
C ASP A 139 5.79 -12.80 26.46
N ILE A 140 4.56 -12.67 26.98
CA ILE A 140 4.18 -11.64 27.94
C ILE A 140 4.05 -12.27 29.31
N ASP A 141 4.60 -11.63 30.33
CA ASP A 141 4.34 -11.99 31.72
C ASP A 141 2.95 -11.49 32.12
N VAL A 142 2.06 -12.42 32.49
CA VAL A 142 0.70 -12.11 32.94
C VAL A 142 0.58 -12.08 34.47
N GLY A 143 1.71 -12.13 35.18
CA GLY A 143 1.80 -12.17 36.63
C GLY A 143 2.05 -13.59 37.16
N GLY A 144 2.67 -13.67 38.35
CA GLY A 144 2.96 -14.96 38.99
C GLY A 144 4.06 -15.78 38.30
N GLY A 145 4.88 -15.16 37.43
CA GLY A 145 5.93 -15.84 36.67
C GLY A 145 5.41 -16.63 35.45
N GLN A 146 4.12 -16.53 35.13
CA GLN A 146 3.53 -17.19 33.98
C GLN A 146 3.74 -16.35 32.71
N LYS A 147 4.40 -16.94 31.71
CA LYS A 147 4.55 -16.34 30.38
C LYS A 147 3.49 -16.90 29.42
N VAL A 148 2.77 -16.01 28.75
CA VAL A 148 1.80 -16.35 27.71
C VAL A 148 2.26 -15.73 26.40
N ARG A 149 2.38 -16.54 25.34
CA ARG A 149 2.72 -16.05 24.02
C ARG A 149 1.56 -15.24 23.43
N ARG A 150 1.78 -13.96 23.17
CA ARG A 150 0.85 -13.13 22.39
C ARG A 150 1.13 -13.37 20.91
N ASN A 151 0.26 -14.15 20.29
CA ASN A 151 0.29 -14.31 18.84
C ASN A 151 -0.23 -13.03 18.17
N PRO A 152 0.49 -12.51 17.17
CA PRO A 152 0.09 -11.30 16.48
C PRO A 152 -1.12 -11.60 15.60
N CYS A 153 -2.08 -10.67 15.55
CA CYS A 153 -3.22 -10.78 14.66
C CYS A 153 -2.96 -10.01 13.35
N PHE A 154 -3.73 -10.32 12.31
CA PHE A 154 -3.54 -9.71 10.99
C PHE A 154 -3.49 -8.17 10.99
N PRO A 155 -4.35 -7.42 11.71
CA PRO A 155 -4.22 -5.97 11.80
C PRO A 155 -2.88 -5.49 12.36
N VAL A 156 -2.33 -6.18 13.36
CA VAL A 156 -1.04 -5.82 13.98
C VAL A 156 0.10 -6.07 12.99
N GLN A 157 0.10 -7.23 12.32
CA GLN A 157 1.10 -7.55 11.30
C GLN A 157 1.05 -6.58 10.12
N LEU A 158 -0.16 -6.24 9.65
CA LEU A 158 -0.38 -5.25 8.60
C LEU A 158 0.19 -3.87 8.98
N MET A 159 -0.07 -3.43 10.22
CA MET A 159 0.46 -2.17 10.72
C MET A 159 1.99 -2.22 10.88
N ALA A 160 2.55 -3.37 11.27
CA ALA A 160 3.99 -3.57 11.34
C ALA A 160 4.67 -3.47 9.96
N CYS A 161 4.07 -4.02 8.88
CA CYS A 161 4.59 -3.83 7.53
C CYS A 161 4.61 -2.34 7.12
N ARG A 162 3.52 -1.61 7.41
CA ARG A 162 3.45 -0.15 7.16
C ARG A 162 4.48 0.62 7.98
N MET A 163 4.72 0.17 9.21
CA MET A 163 5.77 0.71 10.07
C MET A 163 7.16 0.46 9.46
N THR A 164 7.40 -0.71 8.88
CA THR A 164 8.66 -0.99 8.16
C THR A 164 8.87 -0.06 6.99
N THR A 165 7.84 0.21 6.17
CA THR A 165 7.89 1.22 5.12
C THR A 165 8.26 2.59 5.70
N THR A 166 7.49 3.05 6.70
CA THR A 166 7.70 4.38 7.32
C THR A 166 9.10 4.50 7.95
N PHE A 167 9.57 3.46 8.63
CA PHE A 167 10.91 3.39 9.19
C PHE A 167 11.98 3.49 8.10
N SER A 168 11.84 2.72 7.03
CA SER A 168 12.81 2.67 5.92
C SER A 168 12.91 4.03 5.21
N ASP A 169 11.78 4.70 4.99
CA ASP A 169 11.75 6.05 4.39
C ASP A 169 12.42 7.13 5.27
N ASN A 170 12.53 6.89 6.58
CA ASN A 170 12.95 7.90 7.56
C ASN A 170 14.14 7.43 8.42
N VAL A 171 14.99 6.54 7.90
CA VAL A 171 16.22 6.08 8.57
C VAL A 171 17.42 6.34 7.65
N SER A 172 18.59 6.60 8.24
CA SER A 172 19.81 6.74 7.44
C SER A 172 20.16 5.41 6.75
N LYS A 173 20.59 5.54 5.49
CA LYS A 173 20.99 4.40 4.65
C LYS A 173 22.09 3.54 5.28
N SER A 174 23.06 4.15 5.98
CA SER A 174 24.14 3.43 6.65
C SER A 174 23.62 2.51 7.75
N ILE A 175 22.77 3.03 8.64
CA ILE A 175 22.19 2.26 9.75
C ILE A 175 21.27 1.16 9.23
N LEU A 176 20.48 1.46 8.19
CA LEU A 176 19.62 0.45 7.60
C LEU A 176 20.44 -0.67 6.95
N LYS A 177 21.52 -0.35 6.23
CA LYS A 177 22.40 -1.38 5.61
C LYS A 177 22.93 -2.38 6.62
N GLU A 178 23.35 -1.93 7.81
CA GLU A 178 23.87 -2.81 8.85
C GLU A 178 22.82 -3.77 9.43
N ASN A 179 21.55 -3.37 9.43
CA ASN A 179 20.48 -4.08 10.13
C ASN A 179 19.38 -4.65 9.22
N CYS A 180 19.44 -4.35 7.92
CA CYS A 180 18.38 -4.67 6.95
C CYS A 180 18.10 -6.17 6.83
N GLN A 181 19.10 -7.02 7.01
CA GLN A 181 18.97 -8.46 6.84
C GLN A 181 17.85 -9.04 7.70
N ILE A 182 17.77 -8.60 8.97
CA ILE A 182 16.75 -9.11 9.89
C ILE A 182 15.36 -8.64 9.43
N LEU A 183 15.20 -7.37 9.06
CA LEU A 183 13.92 -6.85 8.58
C LEU A 183 13.48 -7.53 7.27
N VAL A 184 14.38 -7.67 6.29
CA VAL A 184 14.11 -8.36 5.02
C VAL A 184 13.67 -9.79 5.31
N GLN A 185 14.39 -10.51 6.17
CA GLN A 185 14.03 -11.88 6.54
C GLN A 185 12.64 -11.97 7.18
N VAL A 186 12.33 -11.10 8.15
CA VAL A 186 11.04 -11.12 8.86
C VAL A 186 9.88 -10.77 7.92
N ILE A 187 10.03 -9.76 7.07
CA ILE A 187 8.99 -9.35 6.13
C ILE A 187 8.81 -10.42 5.04
N PHE A 188 9.90 -10.98 4.54
CA PHE A 188 9.86 -12.06 3.54
C PHE A 188 9.20 -13.33 4.10
N GLU A 189 9.54 -13.72 5.33
CA GLU A 189 8.91 -14.86 6.02
C GLU A 189 7.40 -14.64 6.15
N LEU A 190 6.97 -13.42 6.52
CA LEU A 190 5.56 -13.06 6.60
C LEU A 190 4.87 -13.09 5.22
N LEU A 191 5.52 -12.57 4.17
CA LEU A 191 5.03 -12.62 2.79
C LEU A 191 4.80 -14.08 2.36
N TYR A 192 5.82 -14.92 2.55
CA TYR A 192 5.80 -16.33 2.18
C TYR A 192 4.72 -17.12 2.93
N GLN A 193 4.61 -16.94 4.25
CA GLN A 193 3.57 -17.58 5.06
C GLN A 193 2.16 -17.19 4.60
N ASN A 194 1.93 -15.91 4.28
CA ASN A 194 0.62 -15.47 3.78
C ASN A 194 0.32 -15.98 2.37
N GLN A 195 1.34 -16.12 1.51
CA GLN A 195 1.19 -16.73 0.19
C GLN A 195 0.83 -18.21 0.29
N GLN A 196 1.49 -18.97 1.18
CA GLN A 196 1.12 -20.35 1.47
C GLN A 196 -0.31 -20.45 2.01
N TYR A 197 -0.66 -19.61 2.99
CA TYR A 197 -2.01 -19.57 3.54
C TYR A 197 -3.07 -19.30 2.48
N ILE A 198 -2.86 -18.34 1.58
CA ILE A 198 -3.79 -18.03 0.49
C ILE A 198 -3.91 -19.22 -0.47
N THR A 199 -2.79 -19.86 -0.83
CA THR A 199 -2.78 -21.02 -1.73
C THR A 199 -3.53 -22.21 -1.14
N GLU A 200 -3.29 -22.53 0.14
CA GLU A 200 -4.00 -23.58 0.86
C GLU A 200 -5.50 -23.31 0.94
N MET A 201 -5.86 -22.05 1.19
CA MET A 201 -7.26 -21.64 1.29
C MET A 201 -7.98 -21.70 -0.07
N ALA A 202 -7.31 -21.29 -1.16
CA ALA A 202 -7.84 -21.40 -2.51
C ALA A 202 -8.06 -22.87 -2.91
N ASN A 203 -7.12 -23.76 -2.57
CA ASN A 203 -7.27 -25.20 -2.80
C ASN A 203 -8.44 -25.79 -2.00
N SER A 204 -8.58 -25.40 -0.72
CA SER A 204 -9.70 -25.85 0.12
C SER A 204 -11.06 -25.34 -0.36
N GLU A 205 -11.16 -24.10 -0.84
CA GLU A 205 -12.37 -23.58 -1.46
C GLU A 205 -12.71 -24.30 -2.77
N SER A 206 -11.71 -24.62 -3.59
CA SER A 206 -11.90 -25.41 -4.82
C SER A 206 -12.44 -26.81 -4.51
N GLU A 207 -11.87 -27.50 -3.53
CA GLU A 207 -12.34 -28.81 -3.06
C GLU A 207 -13.78 -28.74 -2.52
N LYS A 208 -14.08 -27.75 -1.68
CA LYS A 208 -15.43 -27.52 -1.17
C LYS A 208 -16.42 -27.19 -2.27
N ASN A 209 -16.07 -26.36 -3.25
CA ASN A 209 -16.94 -26.03 -4.37
C ASN A 209 -17.20 -27.24 -5.27
N ASN A 210 -16.20 -28.09 -5.49
CA ASN A 210 -16.37 -29.36 -6.22
C ASN A 210 -17.29 -30.33 -5.45
N GLU A 211 -17.15 -30.38 -4.12
CA GLU A 211 -18.01 -31.19 -3.25
C GLU A 211 -19.43 -30.61 -3.17
N LEU A 212 -19.59 -29.29 -3.09
CA LEU A 212 -20.88 -28.59 -3.11
C LEU A 212 -21.56 -28.73 -4.46
N GLN A 213 -20.82 -28.75 -5.58
CA GLN A 213 -21.35 -29.04 -6.91
C GLN A 213 -21.78 -30.51 -7.04
N ARG A 214 -21.02 -31.45 -6.47
CA ARG A 214 -21.43 -32.86 -6.38
C ARG A 214 -22.69 -33.01 -5.52
N ILE A 215 -22.73 -32.34 -4.37
CA ILE A 215 -23.86 -32.34 -3.45
C ILE A 215 -25.06 -31.62 -4.07
N GLN A 216 -24.89 -30.53 -4.82
CA GLN A 216 -25.96 -29.86 -5.57
C GLN A 216 -26.46 -30.70 -6.74
N GLN A 217 -25.57 -31.41 -7.46
CA GLN A 217 -25.97 -32.42 -8.44
C GLN A 217 -26.76 -33.57 -7.79
N GLN A 218 -26.45 -33.92 -6.55
CA GLN A 218 -27.18 -34.92 -5.77
C GLN A 218 -28.49 -34.35 -5.16
N LEU A 219 -28.51 -33.10 -4.67
CA LEU A 219 -29.64 -32.40 -4.04
C LEU A 219 -30.60 -31.75 -5.03
N LEU A 220 -30.24 -31.65 -6.31
CA LEU A 220 -31.21 -31.47 -7.41
C LEU A 220 -32.26 -32.61 -7.46
N THR A 221 -32.11 -33.65 -6.62
CA THR A 221 -33.14 -34.67 -6.35
C THR A 221 -33.84 -34.56 -4.98
N SER A 222 -33.42 -33.66 -4.09
CA SER A 222 -34.03 -33.49 -2.77
C SER A 222 -33.93 -32.05 -2.27
N SER A 223 -35.04 -31.34 -2.37
CA SER A 223 -35.23 -30.01 -1.81
C SER A 223 -35.18 -30.04 -0.28
N THR A 224 -34.12 -29.49 0.31
CA THR A 224 -34.13 -28.49 1.40
C THR A 224 -32.75 -28.42 2.08
N SER A 225 -32.12 -27.25 2.10
CA SER A 225 -31.62 -26.59 3.34
C SER A 225 -30.86 -25.31 2.97
N GLN A 226 -31.45 -24.17 3.30
CA GLN A 226 -30.79 -22.87 3.41
C GLN A 226 -30.83 -22.53 4.90
N LEU A 227 -29.71 -22.67 5.61
CA LEU A 227 -29.34 -21.86 6.78
C LEU A 227 -28.03 -22.43 7.38
N ASP A 228 -26.90 -21.78 7.07
CA ASP A 228 -25.64 -21.67 7.87
C ASP A 228 -24.42 -21.25 7.02
N GLU A 229 -24.56 -21.20 5.68
CA GLU A 229 -23.48 -20.78 4.76
C GLU A 229 -23.05 -19.31 4.95
N ASP A 230 -23.98 -18.39 5.24
CA ASP A 230 -23.70 -16.95 5.23
C ASP A 230 -22.73 -16.48 6.34
N ILE A 231 -22.77 -17.11 7.53
CA ILE A 231 -21.92 -16.71 8.66
C ILE A 231 -20.48 -17.25 8.49
N ILE A 232 -20.35 -18.47 7.97
CA ILE A 232 -19.05 -19.10 7.70
C ILE A 232 -18.36 -18.41 6.53
N ASN A 233 -19.09 -18.14 5.43
CA ASN A 233 -18.56 -17.43 4.27
C ASN A 233 -18.07 -16.03 4.65
N THR A 234 -18.83 -15.26 5.45
CA THR A 234 -18.45 -13.88 5.80
C THR A 234 -17.17 -13.81 6.66
N LYS A 235 -16.99 -14.70 7.64
CA LYS A 235 -15.76 -14.73 8.47
C LYS A 235 -14.55 -15.27 7.70
N PHE A 236 -14.76 -16.24 6.83
CA PHE A 236 -13.72 -16.84 5.99
C PHE A 236 -13.18 -15.81 4.98
N THR A 237 -14.06 -15.08 4.29
CA THR A 237 -13.70 -14.00 3.37
C THR A 237 -12.92 -12.87 4.06
N ASN A 238 -13.22 -12.55 5.33
CA ASN A 238 -12.52 -11.49 6.05
C ASN A 238 -11.06 -11.85 6.40
N LYS A 239 -10.78 -13.11 6.76
CA LYS A 239 -9.40 -13.56 7.02
C LYS A 239 -8.59 -13.59 5.74
N LEU A 240 -9.17 -14.09 4.64
CA LEU A 240 -8.51 -14.13 3.34
C LEU A 240 -8.17 -12.71 2.84
N LYS A 241 -9.12 -11.76 2.95
CA LYS A 241 -8.89 -10.34 2.62
C LYS A 241 -7.77 -9.74 3.48
N ALA A 242 -7.70 -10.08 4.76
CA ALA A 242 -6.66 -9.59 5.65
C ALA A 242 -5.27 -10.15 5.28
N ALA A 243 -5.18 -11.44 4.96
CA ALA A 243 -3.95 -12.07 4.48
C ALA A 243 -3.46 -11.43 3.17
N TYR A 244 -4.36 -11.15 2.22
CA TYR A 244 -4.03 -10.42 1.00
C TYR A 244 -3.46 -9.02 1.28
N LYS A 245 -4.10 -8.27 2.18
CA LYS A 245 -3.60 -6.93 2.56
C LYS A 245 -2.20 -6.99 3.17
N ILE A 246 -1.92 -7.99 4.00
CA ILE A 246 -0.58 -8.20 4.55
C ILE A 246 0.41 -8.51 3.43
N ARG A 247 0.06 -9.40 2.52
CA ARG A 247 0.89 -9.77 1.37
C ARG A 247 1.29 -8.56 0.53
N VAL A 248 0.31 -7.71 0.18
CA VAL A 248 0.52 -6.43 -0.52
C VAL A 248 1.46 -5.53 0.27
N GLN A 249 1.19 -5.30 1.55
CA GLN A 249 2.01 -4.41 2.39
C GLN A 249 3.41 -4.96 2.67
N SER A 250 3.59 -6.28 2.72
CA SER A 250 4.92 -6.90 2.82
C SER A 250 5.75 -6.67 1.56
N ALA A 251 5.14 -6.79 0.36
CA ALA A 251 5.83 -6.46 -0.89
C ALA A 251 6.20 -4.97 -0.97
N ILE A 252 5.32 -4.07 -0.52
CA ILE A 252 5.61 -2.63 -0.41
C ILE A 252 6.75 -2.38 0.59
N ALA A 253 6.72 -2.99 1.77
CA ALA A 253 7.79 -2.85 2.76
C ALA A 253 9.15 -3.35 2.23
N LEU A 254 9.17 -4.46 1.50
CA LEU A 254 10.38 -4.96 0.82
C LEU A 254 10.86 -3.98 -0.26
N THR A 255 9.95 -3.44 -1.07
CA THR A 255 10.25 -2.42 -2.08
C THR A 255 11.01 -1.25 -1.45
N THR A 256 10.45 -0.67 -0.38
CA THR A 256 11.05 0.47 0.31
C THR A 256 12.40 0.13 0.95
N LEU A 257 12.52 -1.06 1.57
CA LEU A 257 13.80 -1.52 2.11
C LEU A 257 14.89 -1.59 1.02
N PHE A 258 14.58 -2.21 -0.11
CA PHE A 258 15.53 -2.34 -1.22
C PHE A 258 15.87 -1.00 -1.86
N ASP A 259 14.88 -0.12 -2.05
CA ASP A 259 15.09 1.23 -2.57
C ASP A 259 15.97 2.07 -1.65
N THR A 260 15.82 1.94 -0.33
CA THR A 260 16.62 2.70 0.64
C THR A 260 18.06 2.20 0.71
N ILE A 261 18.25 0.88 0.65
CA ILE A 261 19.58 0.25 0.68
C ILE A 261 20.34 0.53 -0.62
N GLU A 262 19.61 0.57 -1.75
CA GLU A 262 20.12 0.61 -3.12
C GLU A 262 21.09 -0.56 -3.38
N GLU A 263 22.36 -0.46 -3.00
CA GLU A 263 23.38 -1.47 -3.23
C GLU A 263 23.44 -2.51 -2.09
N GLY A 264 23.68 -3.78 -2.45
CA GLY A 264 23.79 -4.90 -1.50
C GLY A 264 22.56 -5.82 -1.49
N CYS A 265 21.61 -5.62 -2.41
CA CYS A 265 20.43 -6.47 -2.55
C CYS A 265 20.72 -7.88 -3.09
N GLU A 266 21.96 -8.13 -3.55
CA GLU A 266 22.35 -9.37 -4.23
C GLU A 266 22.10 -10.63 -3.40
N GLN A 267 22.37 -10.55 -2.09
CA GLN A 267 22.19 -11.65 -1.15
C GLN A 267 20.72 -12.05 -0.96
N TYR A 268 19.78 -11.15 -1.26
CA TYR A 268 18.34 -11.41 -1.14
C TYR A 268 17.73 -11.83 -2.47
N PHE A 269 18.41 -11.52 -3.58
CA PHE A 269 17.84 -11.67 -4.92
C PHE A 269 17.40 -13.10 -5.24
N SER A 270 18.23 -14.09 -4.96
CA SER A 270 17.93 -15.50 -5.25
C SER A 270 16.77 -16.07 -4.43
N VAL A 271 16.48 -15.47 -3.27
CA VAL A 271 15.45 -15.94 -2.33
C VAL A 271 14.14 -15.18 -2.54
N VAL A 272 14.20 -13.86 -2.68
CA VAL A 272 13.03 -12.99 -2.74
C VAL A 272 12.45 -12.90 -4.15
N CYS A 273 13.30 -12.76 -5.18
CA CYS A 273 12.84 -12.53 -6.56
C CYS A 273 11.88 -13.62 -7.07
N PRO A 274 12.14 -14.93 -6.90
CA PRO A 274 11.23 -15.96 -7.41
C PRO A 274 9.81 -15.91 -6.82
N ILE A 275 9.70 -15.60 -5.53
CA ILE A 275 8.43 -15.51 -4.80
C ILE A 275 7.65 -14.26 -5.20
N VAL A 276 8.33 -13.12 -5.37
CA VAL A 276 7.68 -11.88 -5.81
C VAL A 276 7.28 -11.98 -7.29
N MET A 277 8.12 -12.59 -8.13
CA MET A 277 7.84 -12.85 -9.54
C MET A 277 6.65 -13.78 -9.75
N SER A 278 6.48 -14.83 -8.92
CA SER A 278 5.30 -15.70 -9.00
C SER A 278 4.00 -14.94 -8.71
N GLY A 279 4.08 -13.88 -7.91
CA GLY A 279 2.96 -12.98 -7.65
C GLY A 279 2.43 -12.22 -8.87
N LEU A 280 3.23 -12.06 -9.92
CA LEU A 280 2.80 -11.43 -11.18
C LEU A 280 1.81 -12.31 -11.97
N ILE A 281 1.93 -13.64 -11.83
CA ILE A 281 1.15 -14.61 -12.60
C ILE A 281 -0.31 -14.69 -12.12
N GLY A 282 -0.59 -14.24 -10.89
CA GLY A 282 -1.90 -14.34 -10.24
C GLY A 282 -2.19 -15.77 -9.74
N GLU A 283 -2.74 -15.90 -8.53
CA GLU A 283 -2.84 -17.18 -7.82
C GLU A 283 -4.27 -17.74 -7.70
N GLY A 284 -5.18 -17.36 -8.60
CA GLY A 284 -6.43 -18.12 -8.79
C GLY A 284 -7.72 -17.49 -8.25
N MET A 285 -7.74 -16.18 -7.98
CA MET A 285 -9.00 -15.43 -7.79
C MET A 285 -9.45 -14.74 -9.09
N SER A 286 -9.03 -15.31 -10.23
CA SER A 286 -9.41 -14.82 -11.54
C SER A 286 -10.88 -15.15 -11.81
N ARG A 287 -11.68 -14.15 -12.20
CA ARG A 287 -13.02 -14.41 -12.72
C ARG A 287 -12.88 -14.92 -14.14
N ILE A 288 -13.41 -16.11 -14.39
CA ILE A 288 -13.71 -16.56 -15.75
C ILE A 288 -14.91 -15.74 -16.21
N VAL A 289 -14.67 -14.80 -17.12
CA VAL A 289 -15.75 -14.07 -17.79
C VAL A 289 -15.97 -14.77 -19.13
N ASP A 290 -17.13 -15.42 -19.24
CA ASP A 290 -17.62 -15.96 -20.51
C ASP A 290 -18.23 -14.79 -21.31
N ILE A 291 -17.52 -14.36 -22.37
CA ILE A 291 -18.01 -13.40 -23.34
C ILE A 291 -18.13 -14.12 -24.70
N GLY A 292 -19.05 -15.08 -24.79
CA GLY A 292 -19.29 -15.85 -26.01
C GLY A 292 -18.24 -16.95 -26.22
N SER A 293 -17.58 -17.00 -27.39
CA SER A 293 -16.58 -18.05 -27.67
C SER A 293 -15.19 -17.77 -27.06
N GLN A 294 -15.04 -16.75 -26.22
CA GLN A 294 -13.78 -16.37 -25.59
C GLN A 294 -13.92 -16.37 -24.06
N ILE A 295 -13.21 -17.28 -23.42
CA ILE A 295 -13.05 -17.32 -21.96
C ILE A 295 -11.91 -16.35 -21.62
N ALA A 296 -12.25 -15.21 -21.01
CA ALA A 296 -11.26 -14.25 -20.49
C ALA A 296 -11.09 -14.44 -18.98
N CYS A 297 -9.85 -14.59 -18.55
CA CYS A 297 -9.47 -14.71 -17.14
C CYS A 297 -9.10 -13.30 -16.63
N VAL A 298 -9.96 -12.68 -15.82
CA VAL A 298 -9.74 -11.32 -15.30
C VAL A 298 -9.34 -11.38 -13.84
N ALA A 299 -8.20 -10.80 -13.48
CA ALA A 299 -7.68 -10.75 -12.12
C ALA A 299 -8.66 -10.04 -11.17
N SER A 300 -8.78 -10.54 -9.92
CA SER A 300 -9.55 -9.84 -8.88
C SER A 300 -8.89 -8.51 -8.50
N GLN A 301 -9.64 -7.58 -7.89
CA GLN A 301 -9.05 -6.32 -7.43
C GLN A 301 -7.88 -6.54 -6.45
N GLN A 302 -7.97 -7.55 -5.57
CA GLN A 302 -6.90 -7.91 -4.64
C GLN A 302 -5.66 -8.43 -5.36
N ASP A 303 -5.83 -9.22 -6.44
CA ASP A 303 -4.71 -9.67 -7.26
C ASP A 303 -4.06 -8.49 -7.99
N LYS A 304 -4.86 -7.53 -8.48
CA LYS A 304 -4.33 -6.32 -9.14
C LYS A 304 -3.49 -5.47 -8.19
N GLU A 305 -3.96 -5.24 -6.97
CA GLU A 305 -3.21 -4.55 -5.92
C GLU A 305 -1.90 -5.27 -5.58
N TYR A 306 -1.93 -6.60 -5.54
CA TYR A 306 -0.73 -7.39 -5.26
C TYR A 306 0.25 -7.43 -6.44
N GLN A 307 -0.24 -7.56 -7.68
CA GLN A 307 0.56 -7.45 -8.89
C GLN A 307 1.28 -6.09 -8.95
N SER A 308 0.56 -5.00 -8.65
CA SER A 308 1.13 -3.65 -8.54
C SER A 308 2.32 -3.62 -7.56
N ALA A 309 2.13 -4.12 -6.33
CA ALA A 309 3.20 -4.17 -5.34
C ALA A 309 4.37 -5.09 -5.76
N CYS A 310 4.10 -6.20 -6.45
CA CYS A 310 5.13 -7.09 -6.98
C CYS A 310 5.98 -6.44 -8.08
N ILE A 311 5.36 -5.67 -8.99
CA ILE A 311 6.06 -4.94 -10.05
C ILE A 311 7.08 -3.98 -9.43
N ASP A 312 6.64 -3.19 -8.45
CA ASP A 312 7.50 -2.21 -7.78
C ASP A 312 8.64 -2.91 -7.01
N CYS A 313 8.35 -4.01 -6.31
CA CYS A 313 9.33 -4.77 -5.54
C CYS A 313 10.40 -5.44 -6.42
N VAL A 314 10.02 -6.02 -7.57
CA VAL A 314 10.98 -6.61 -8.51
C VAL A 314 11.88 -5.51 -9.09
N MET A 315 11.32 -4.34 -9.40
CA MET A 315 12.11 -3.23 -9.93
C MET A 315 13.06 -2.62 -8.90
N ALA A 316 12.67 -2.56 -7.63
CA ALA A 316 13.56 -2.17 -6.54
C ALA A 316 14.76 -3.15 -6.44
N LEU A 317 14.49 -4.46 -6.48
CA LEU A 317 15.53 -5.48 -6.49
C LEU A 317 16.45 -5.37 -7.71
N PHE A 318 15.91 -5.21 -8.91
CA PHE A 318 16.71 -5.06 -10.14
C PHE A 318 17.58 -3.81 -10.11
N SER A 319 17.05 -2.70 -9.59
CA SER A 319 17.81 -1.47 -9.39
C SER A 319 18.96 -1.69 -8.43
N GLY A 320 18.72 -2.42 -7.34
CA GLY A 320 19.73 -2.65 -6.30
C GLY A 320 20.81 -3.69 -6.59
N ILE A 321 20.57 -4.62 -7.52
CA ILE A 321 21.60 -5.57 -8.01
C ILE A 321 22.30 -5.09 -9.28
N GLY A 322 21.77 -4.06 -9.94
CA GLY A 322 22.27 -3.52 -11.18
C GLY A 322 21.97 -4.37 -12.43
N LYS A 323 22.25 -3.75 -13.58
CA LYS A 323 21.90 -4.26 -14.93
C LYS A 323 22.46 -5.65 -15.24
N GLU A 324 23.71 -5.93 -14.87
CA GLU A 324 24.40 -7.16 -15.25
C GLU A 324 23.70 -8.41 -14.72
N LYS A 325 23.24 -8.36 -13.47
CA LYS A 325 22.54 -9.48 -12.81
C LYS A 325 21.05 -9.50 -13.17
N ALA A 326 20.42 -8.34 -13.24
CA ALA A 326 19.02 -8.22 -13.61
C ALA A 326 18.73 -8.73 -15.04
N GLY A 327 19.69 -8.58 -15.97
CA GLY A 327 19.53 -8.94 -17.38
C GLY A 327 19.07 -10.38 -17.64
N GLN A 328 19.42 -11.33 -16.76
CA GLN A 328 19.01 -12.74 -16.91
C GLN A 328 17.50 -12.95 -16.69
N TYR A 329 16.88 -12.09 -15.88
CA TYR A 329 15.46 -12.21 -15.51
C TYR A 329 14.58 -11.21 -16.24
N LEU A 330 15.18 -10.19 -16.84
CA LEU A 330 14.46 -9.08 -17.46
C LEU A 330 13.49 -9.56 -18.57
N ASN A 331 13.90 -10.53 -19.38
CA ASN A 331 13.03 -11.07 -20.44
C ASN A 331 11.79 -11.78 -19.87
N GLN A 332 11.96 -12.57 -18.81
CA GLN A 332 10.85 -13.24 -18.13
C GLN A 332 9.90 -12.22 -17.50
N PHE A 333 10.47 -11.24 -16.79
CA PHE A 333 9.71 -10.18 -16.15
C PHE A 333 8.90 -9.36 -17.16
N MET A 334 9.54 -8.87 -18.23
CA MET A 334 8.85 -8.13 -19.29
C MET A 334 7.77 -8.97 -19.99
N GLY A 335 7.98 -10.29 -20.12
CA GLY A 335 6.95 -11.21 -20.62
C GLY A 335 5.67 -11.20 -19.79
N GLU A 336 5.79 -11.15 -18.46
CA GLU A 336 4.63 -11.04 -17.56
C GLU A 336 4.01 -9.64 -17.58
N ILE A 337 4.82 -8.56 -17.63
CA ILE A 337 4.30 -7.18 -17.78
C ILE A 337 3.45 -7.03 -19.04
N ILE A 338 3.90 -7.58 -20.17
CA ILE A 338 3.15 -7.55 -21.44
C ILE A 338 1.80 -8.26 -21.29
N LYS A 339 1.72 -9.36 -20.53
CA LYS A 339 0.45 -10.05 -20.27
C LYS A 339 -0.47 -9.19 -19.40
N ILE A 340 0.06 -8.60 -18.33
CA ILE A 340 -0.69 -7.71 -17.43
C ILE A 340 -1.25 -6.51 -18.21
N GLU A 341 -0.44 -5.86 -19.05
CA GLU A 341 -0.92 -4.73 -19.86
C GLU A 341 -1.99 -5.13 -20.86
N LYS A 342 -1.88 -6.31 -21.48
CA LYS A 342 -2.93 -6.83 -22.37
C LYS A 342 -4.24 -7.04 -21.62
N GLU A 343 -4.16 -7.56 -20.39
CA GLU A 343 -5.32 -7.72 -19.51
C GLU A 343 -5.93 -6.37 -19.11
N MET A 344 -5.12 -5.36 -18.78
CA MET A 344 -5.59 -4.02 -18.42
C MET A 344 -6.27 -3.30 -19.59
N ASN A 345 -5.84 -3.58 -20.83
CA ASN A 345 -6.44 -3.04 -22.04
C ASN A 345 -7.69 -3.80 -22.50
N PHE A 346 -7.99 -4.95 -21.88
CA PHE A 346 -9.19 -5.72 -22.17
C PHE A 346 -10.41 -5.03 -21.57
N ASP A 347 -11.22 -4.42 -22.44
CA ASP A 347 -12.51 -3.84 -22.08
C ASP A 347 -13.62 -4.87 -22.37
N PRO A 348 -14.17 -5.54 -21.33
CA PRO A 348 -15.23 -6.50 -21.52
C PRO A 348 -16.49 -5.84 -22.09
N ILE A 349 -16.74 -4.56 -21.82
CA ILE A 349 -17.93 -3.82 -22.27
C ILE A 349 -17.84 -3.53 -23.77
N LYS A 350 -16.69 -3.12 -24.30
CA LYS A 350 -16.49 -2.97 -25.75
C LYS A 350 -16.64 -4.29 -26.49
N SER A 351 -16.12 -5.37 -25.92
CA SER A 351 -16.21 -6.71 -26.51
C SER A 351 -17.66 -7.21 -26.55
N GLN A 352 -18.43 -6.97 -25.48
CA GLN A 352 -19.86 -7.30 -25.40
C GLN A 352 -20.73 -6.38 -26.28
N LEU A 353 -20.40 -5.09 -26.39
CA LEU A 353 -21.09 -4.16 -27.29
C LEU A 353 -20.85 -4.49 -28.77
N GLN A 354 -19.65 -4.93 -29.16
CA GLN A 354 -19.37 -5.40 -30.52
C GLN A 354 -20.15 -6.70 -30.84
N LEU A 355 -20.24 -7.62 -29.88
CA LEU A 355 -21.02 -8.86 -30.03
C LEU A 355 -22.54 -8.59 -30.08
N ASN A 356 -23.04 -7.69 -29.22
CA ASN A 356 -24.44 -7.28 -29.23
C ASN A 356 -24.79 -6.48 -30.49
N GLN A 357 -23.88 -5.69 -31.05
CA GLN A 357 -24.10 -5.02 -32.35
C GLN A 357 -24.15 -6.01 -33.53
N GLN A 358 -23.47 -7.17 -33.42
CA GLN A 358 -23.61 -8.26 -34.39
C GLN A 358 -24.87 -9.10 -34.17
N GLN A 359 -25.37 -9.22 -32.93
CA GLN A 359 -26.60 -9.98 -32.62
C GLN A 359 -27.89 -9.15 -32.68
N GLN A 360 -27.81 -7.81 -32.62
CA GLN A 360 -28.97 -6.90 -32.68
C GLN A 360 -29.59 -6.72 -34.07
N GLN A 361 -29.23 -7.55 -35.06
CA GLN A 361 -30.05 -7.69 -36.26
C GLN A 361 -31.26 -8.62 -36.08
N GLN A 362 -31.48 -9.25 -34.92
CA GLN A 362 -32.60 -10.20 -34.77
C GLN A 362 -33.46 -10.18 -33.48
N SER A 363 -33.28 -9.27 -32.52
CA SER A 363 -34.26 -9.19 -31.42
C SER A 363 -34.27 -7.83 -30.71
N GLN A 364 -35.38 -7.11 -30.88
CA GLN A 364 -35.80 -6.05 -29.98
C GLN A 364 -36.63 -6.70 -28.87
N ASP A 365 -36.10 -6.67 -27.64
CA ASP A 365 -36.82 -6.35 -26.39
C ASP A 365 -36.18 -7.02 -25.15
N GLN A 366 -36.11 -6.25 -24.07
CA GLN A 366 -35.88 -6.66 -22.66
C GLN A 366 -34.45 -7.00 -22.17
N THR A 367 -33.51 -6.05 -22.18
CA THR A 367 -32.28 -6.13 -21.35
C THR A 367 -31.86 -4.84 -20.62
N SER A 368 -32.77 -3.88 -20.42
CA SER A 368 -32.42 -2.58 -19.82
C SER A 368 -32.22 -2.58 -18.29
N SER A 369 -32.53 -3.66 -17.56
CA SER A 369 -32.45 -3.68 -16.09
C SER A 369 -31.18 -4.33 -15.50
N LEU A 370 -30.37 -5.02 -16.32
CA LEU A 370 -29.12 -5.67 -15.90
C LEU A 370 -27.85 -4.86 -16.22
N GLN A 371 -27.96 -3.78 -17.00
CA GLN A 371 -26.80 -3.02 -17.51
C GLN A 371 -26.24 -1.96 -16.54
N HIS A 372 -26.94 -1.62 -15.46
CA HIS A 372 -26.55 -0.49 -14.59
C HIS A 372 -25.74 -0.85 -13.33
N LYS A 373 -25.28 -2.10 -13.17
CA LYS A 373 -24.41 -2.51 -12.04
C LYS A 373 -22.93 -2.69 -12.40
N ILE A 374 -22.52 -2.32 -13.60
CA ILE A 374 -21.23 -2.71 -14.17
C ILE A 374 -20.23 -1.55 -14.00
N TYR A 375 -19.32 -1.75 -13.04
CA TYR A 375 -18.05 -1.06 -12.77
C TYR A 375 -18.08 0.48 -12.66
N LYS A 376 -17.97 0.99 -11.41
CA LYS A 376 -17.35 2.30 -11.20
C LYS A 376 -15.90 2.20 -11.70
N ASP A 377 -15.48 3.12 -12.55
CA ASP A 377 -14.09 3.34 -12.97
C ASP A 377 -13.21 3.69 -11.74
N GLU A 378 -12.88 2.69 -10.92
CA GLU A 378 -11.68 2.77 -10.09
C GLU A 378 -10.50 2.52 -11.04
N SER A 379 -9.59 3.49 -11.13
CA SER A 379 -8.35 3.39 -11.92
C SER A 379 -7.63 2.09 -11.54
N ASP A 380 -7.33 1.22 -12.51
CA ASP A 380 -6.65 -0.06 -12.25
C ASP A 380 -5.32 0.21 -11.51
N PRO A 381 -5.10 -0.33 -10.29
CA PRO A 381 -3.98 0.06 -9.43
C PRO A 381 -2.61 -0.24 -10.08
N ARG A 382 -2.57 -1.15 -11.05
CA ARG A 382 -1.35 -1.55 -11.77
C ARG A 382 -0.82 -0.46 -12.70
N ILE A 383 -1.66 0.51 -13.11
CA ILE A 383 -1.25 1.60 -14.03
C ILE A 383 -0.04 2.33 -13.47
N ARG A 384 -0.09 2.79 -12.22
CA ARG A 384 0.98 3.59 -11.61
C ARG A 384 2.29 2.80 -11.48
N SER A 385 2.22 1.53 -11.07
CA SER A 385 3.41 0.68 -10.97
C SER A 385 4.04 0.40 -12.33
N ILE A 386 3.25 0.27 -13.39
CA ILE A 386 3.75 0.09 -14.77
C ILE A 386 4.41 1.39 -15.29
N GLU A 387 3.82 2.55 -15.00
CA GLU A 387 4.41 3.84 -15.36
C GLU A 387 5.75 4.05 -14.64
N SER A 388 5.81 3.75 -13.34
CA SER A 388 7.04 3.76 -12.53
C SER A 388 8.09 2.76 -13.04
N LEU A 389 7.66 1.55 -13.38
CA LEU A 389 8.48 0.50 -13.99
C LEU A 389 9.21 1.01 -15.23
N TYR A 390 8.51 1.69 -16.15
CA TYR A 390 9.14 2.16 -17.38
C TYR A 390 10.24 3.18 -17.15
N VAL A 391 10.05 4.07 -16.17
CA VAL A 391 11.09 5.02 -15.75
C VAL A 391 12.30 4.26 -15.21
N ARG A 392 12.08 3.40 -14.22
CA ARG A 392 13.16 2.62 -13.58
C ARG A 392 13.90 1.74 -14.57
N LEU A 393 13.17 1.16 -15.53
CA LEU A 393 13.77 0.32 -16.55
C LEU A 393 14.62 1.15 -17.53
N ALA A 394 14.12 2.31 -17.96
CA ALA A 394 14.89 3.23 -18.80
C ALA A 394 16.20 3.67 -18.11
N ASP A 395 16.16 3.95 -16.81
CA ASP A 395 17.35 4.25 -16.02
C ASP A 395 18.32 3.05 -15.90
N LEU A 396 17.79 1.85 -15.64
CA LEU A 396 18.57 0.64 -15.42
C LEU A 396 19.30 0.17 -16.70
N VAL A 397 18.58 0.08 -17.82
CA VAL A 397 19.13 -0.51 -19.06
C VAL A 397 19.64 0.54 -20.05
N LYS A 398 19.29 1.81 -19.84
CA LYS A 398 19.69 2.98 -20.65
C LYS A 398 19.36 2.79 -22.12
N GLU A 399 20.36 2.83 -23.00
CA GLU A 399 20.17 2.73 -24.46
C GLU A 399 19.47 1.43 -24.90
N GLN A 400 19.58 0.36 -24.11
CA GLN A 400 18.87 -0.90 -24.38
C GLN A 400 17.36 -0.80 -24.18
N PHE A 401 16.86 0.31 -23.62
CA PHE A 401 15.43 0.59 -23.50
C PHE A 401 14.82 1.08 -24.80
N VAL A 402 15.61 1.60 -25.76
CA VAL A 402 15.10 2.19 -27.01
C VAL A 402 14.15 1.25 -27.77
N PRO A 403 14.41 -0.07 -27.92
CA PRO A 403 13.46 -0.98 -28.57
C PRO A 403 12.12 -1.14 -27.83
N LEU A 404 12.09 -0.87 -26.51
CA LEU A 404 10.89 -0.93 -25.68
C LEU A 404 10.13 0.40 -25.63
N LEU A 405 10.71 1.47 -26.16
CA LEU A 405 10.15 2.82 -26.07
C LEU A 405 8.77 2.90 -26.72
N GLU A 406 8.58 2.32 -27.90
CA GLU A 406 7.27 2.34 -28.57
C GLU A 406 6.20 1.62 -27.76
N PHE A 407 6.58 0.54 -27.08
CA PHE A 407 5.70 -0.22 -26.22
C PHE A 407 5.32 0.59 -24.98
N ALA A 408 6.31 1.14 -24.27
CA ALA A 408 6.12 1.93 -23.05
C ALA A 408 5.38 3.25 -23.28
N MET A 409 5.62 3.92 -24.41
CA MET A 409 5.05 5.25 -24.68
C MET A 409 3.55 5.22 -24.96
N LYS A 410 3.02 4.14 -25.55
CA LYS A 410 1.59 4.02 -25.87
C LYS A 410 0.67 4.13 -24.65
N PRO A 411 0.87 3.35 -23.56
CA PRO A 411 0.07 3.50 -22.35
C PRO A 411 0.31 4.84 -21.65
N LEU A 412 1.57 5.31 -21.55
CA LEU A 412 1.91 6.58 -20.94
C LEU A 412 1.21 7.78 -21.60
N LEU A 413 1.23 7.85 -22.94
CA LEU A 413 0.54 8.90 -23.68
C LEU A 413 -0.98 8.81 -23.50
N ARG A 414 -1.54 7.60 -23.42
CA ARG A 414 -2.96 7.41 -23.17
C ARG A 414 -3.36 7.95 -21.79
N THR A 415 -2.59 7.65 -20.73
CA THR A 415 -2.85 8.21 -19.39
C THR A 415 -2.67 9.72 -19.39
N ALA A 416 -1.61 10.24 -20.00
CA ALA A 416 -1.33 11.67 -20.08
C ALA A 416 -2.40 12.47 -20.84
N GLN A 417 -3.15 11.81 -21.74
CA GLN A 417 -4.24 12.42 -22.51
C GLN A 417 -5.61 12.37 -21.80
N LYS A 418 -5.74 11.66 -20.67
CA LYS A 418 -6.98 11.67 -19.89
C LYS A 418 -7.32 13.10 -19.46
N ARG A 419 -8.59 13.48 -19.56
CA ARG A 419 -9.11 14.78 -19.12
C ARG A 419 -9.92 14.58 -17.86
N SER A 420 -9.68 15.42 -16.84
CA SER A 420 -10.53 15.53 -15.66
C SER A 420 -11.92 16.05 -16.07
N GLY A 421 -12.97 15.52 -15.45
CA GLY A 421 -14.34 15.93 -15.70
C GLY A 421 -14.68 17.17 -14.89
N ILE A 422 -14.90 18.31 -15.54
CA ILE A 422 -15.41 19.51 -14.85
C ILE A 422 -16.93 19.53 -15.04
N ARG A 423 -17.68 19.44 -13.94
CA ARG A 423 -19.13 19.63 -13.94
C ARG A 423 -19.47 20.90 -13.17
N VAL A 424 -20.10 21.85 -13.85
CA VAL A 424 -20.67 23.03 -13.19
C VAL A 424 -22.15 22.73 -12.98
N LEU A 425 -22.58 22.63 -11.72
CA LEU A 425 -24.00 22.51 -11.39
C LEU A 425 -24.52 23.88 -10.96
N PHE A 426 -25.62 24.31 -11.59
CA PHE A 426 -26.34 25.50 -11.16
C PHE A 426 -27.40 25.04 -10.16
N SER A 427 -27.23 25.41 -8.90
CA SER A 427 -28.17 25.06 -7.84
C SER A 427 -28.89 26.33 -7.35
N GLU A 428 -30.20 26.38 -7.57
CA GLU A 428 -31.10 27.23 -6.78
C GLU A 428 -31.72 26.45 -5.59
N GLN A 429 -31.27 25.22 -5.29
CA GLN A 429 -31.99 24.30 -4.37
C GLN A 429 -31.14 23.42 -3.42
N SER A 430 -29.81 23.57 -3.30
CA SER A 430 -28.96 22.59 -2.57
C SER A 430 -28.72 22.84 -1.07
N LEU A 431 -29.20 23.94 -0.49
CA LEU A 431 -28.89 24.25 0.93
C LEU A 431 -29.71 23.43 1.95
N SER A 432 -30.87 22.87 1.58
CA SER A 432 -31.73 22.14 2.53
C SER A 432 -31.57 20.61 2.52
N ASP A 433 -31.11 20.02 1.42
CA ASP A 433 -31.16 18.56 1.27
C ASP A 433 -29.88 17.86 1.73
N ASN A 434 -28.75 18.57 1.83
CA ASN A 434 -27.49 18.00 2.30
C ASN A 434 -27.37 17.91 3.84
N LEU A 435 -28.27 18.56 4.60
CA LEU A 435 -28.33 18.46 6.07
C LEU A 435 -29.33 17.40 6.58
N ARG A 436 -30.20 16.87 5.71
CA ARG A 436 -31.03 15.70 6.02
C ARG A 436 -30.35 14.48 5.42
N GLY A 437 -29.72 13.66 6.27
CA GLY A 437 -28.96 12.45 5.92
C GLY A 437 -29.74 11.36 5.18
N ASN A 438 -30.17 11.63 3.94
CA ASN A 438 -30.70 10.68 2.97
C ASN A 438 -29.86 10.77 1.69
N SER A 439 -28.59 10.39 1.80
CA SER A 439 -27.70 10.20 0.65
C SER A 439 -28.10 8.94 -0.12
N SER A 440 -29.07 9.06 -1.04
CA SER A 440 -29.40 8.01 -2.02
C SER A 440 -28.74 8.22 -3.39
N GLY A 441 -27.95 9.29 -3.57
CA GLY A 441 -27.04 9.47 -4.69
C GLY A 441 -25.61 9.66 -4.18
N LYS A 442 -24.86 8.56 -4.02
CA LYS A 442 -23.42 8.62 -3.67
C LYS A 442 -22.62 9.20 -4.84
N LEU A 443 -22.50 10.53 -4.88
CA LEU A 443 -21.33 11.20 -5.49
C LEU A 443 -20.06 10.61 -4.85
N GLY A 444 -19.03 10.33 -5.64
CA GLY A 444 -17.81 9.68 -5.17
C GLY A 444 -17.08 10.52 -4.11
N ASP A 445 -16.49 9.86 -3.11
CA ASP A 445 -15.78 10.46 -1.97
C ASP A 445 -14.61 11.39 -2.36
N ASP A 446 -14.21 11.44 -3.64
CA ASP A 446 -13.03 12.18 -4.14
C ASP A 446 -13.37 13.44 -4.96
N SER A 447 -14.60 13.98 -4.82
CA SER A 447 -15.00 15.21 -5.53
C SER A 447 -14.72 16.45 -4.69
N ILE A 448 -13.91 17.37 -5.23
CA ILE A 448 -13.69 18.68 -4.61
C ILE A 448 -14.83 19.60 -5.04
N ILE A 449 -15.54 20.16 -4.05
CA ILE A 449 -16.63 21.11 -4.26
C ILE A 449 -16.09 22.51 -3.97
N PHE A 450 -16.05 23.35 -4.99
CA PHE A 450 -15.83 24.78 -4.82
C PHE A 450 -17.19 25.48 -4.80
N ILE A 451 -17.44 26.26 -3.77
CA ILE A 451 -18.60 27.14 -3.70
C ILE A 451 -18.09 28.55 -3.99
N ASP A 452 -18.53 29.13 -5.11
CA ASP A 452 -18.16 30.51 -5.45
C ASP A 452 -18.96 31.52 -4.60
N GLU A 453 -18.59 32.81 -4.71
CA GLU A 453 -19.26 33.92 -4.01
C GLU A 453 -20.75 34.09 -4.36
N ASN A 454 -21.22 33.42 -5.42
CA ASN A 454 -22.62 33.40 -5.88
C ASN A 454 -23.34 32.08 -5.53
N ASN A 455 -22.80 31.28 -4.62
CA ASN A 455 -23.29 29.94 -4.27
C ASN A 455 -23.35 28.95 -5.45
N LYS A 456 -22.50 29.13 -6.47
CA LYS A 456 -22.35 28.12 -7.54
C LYS A 456 -21.43 27.02 -7.06
N GLU A 457 -21.94 25.80 -7.13
CA GLU A 457 -21.19 24.59 -6.82
C GLU A 457 -20.48 24.11 -8.10
N VAL A 458 -19.15 24.27 -8.12
CA VAL A 458 -18.29 23.70 -9.15
C VAL A 458 -17.77 22.37 -8.64
N TYR A 459 -18.13 21.31 -9.35
CA TYR A 459 -17.66 19.96 -9.09
C TYR A 459 -16.49 19.64 -10.00
N ILE A 460 -15.37 19.32 -9.37
CA ILE A 460 -14.24 18.72 -10.08
C ILE A 460 -14.30 17.21 -9.82
N GLU A 461 -14.80 16.45 -10.80
CA GLU A 461 -14.70 14.99 -10.80
C GLU A 461 -13.25 14.61 -11.17
N GLY A 462 -12.51 14.01 -10.22
CA GLY A 462 -11.35 13.20 -10.56
C GLY A 462 -9.99 13.74 -10.13
N ASP A 463 -9.79 13.97 -8.83
CA ASP A 463 -8.44 14.17 -8.27
C ASP A 463 -7.49 13.01 -8.67
N ASN A 464 -8.02 11.78 -8.73
CA ASN A 464 -7.27 10.60 -9.18
C ASN A 464 -6.84 10.65 -10.65
N ALA A 465 -7.68 11.16 -11.56
CA ALA A 465 -7.36 11.21 -12.99
C ALA A 465 -6.31 12.29 -13.30
N GLU A 466 -6.35 13.41 -12.57
CA GLU A 466 -5.38 14.48 -12.67
C GLU A 466 -4.01 14.07 -12.10
N ASN A 467 -4.01 13.32 -10.99
CA ASN A 467 -2.79 12.75 -10.42
C ASN A 467 -2.17 11.70 -11.37
N ASP A 468 -2.96 10.78 -11.92
CA ASP A 468 -2.51 9.80 -12.92
C ASP A 468 -1.90 10.51 -14.15
N ARG A 469 -2.56 11.55 -14.66
CA ARG A 469 -2.04 12.38 -15.76
C ARG A 469 -0.69 13.01 -15.42
N THR A 470 -0.58 13.59 -14.23
CA THR A 470 0.64 14.25 -13.75
C THR A 470 1.78 13.25 -13.64
N ASN A 471 1.52 12.05 -13.12
CA ASN A 471 2.53 11.00 -12.97
C ASN A 471 2.99 10.46 -14.33
N ALA A 472 2.07 10.23 -15.27
CA ALA A 472 2.43 9.84 -16.63
C ALA A 472 3.31 10.90 -17.33
N LEU A 473 3.00 12.19 -17.19
CA LEU A 473 3.82 13.27 -17.74
C LEU A 473 5.22 13.33 -17.10
N LYS A 474 5.33 13.14 -15.78
CA LYS A 474 6.62 13.03 -15.08
C LYS A 474 7.42 11.84 -15.60
N ALA A 475 6.80 10.68 -15.76
CA ALA A 475 7.44 9.47 -16.27
C ALA A 475 7.99 9.68 -17.69
N ILE A 476 7.20 10.28 -18.59
CA ILE A 476 7.65 10.64 -19.95
C ILE A 476 8.87 11.56 -19.89
N SER A 477 8.84 12.59 -19.05
CA SER A 477 9.95 13.51 -18.87
C SER A 477 11.21 12.81 -18.34
N GLN A 478 11.07 11.90 -17.38
CA GLN A 478 12.19 11.17 -16.79
C GLN A 478 12.81 10.18 -17.78
N ILE A 479 12.00 9.45 -18.55
CA ILE A 479 12.48 8.60 -19.65
C ILE A 479 13.26 9.44 -20.66
N ALA A 480 12.74 10.61 -21.04
CA ALA A 480 13.45 11.52 -21.95
C ALA A 480 14.79 11.99 -21.39
N VAL A 481 14.89 12.30 -20.09
CA VAL A 481 16.17 12.67 -19.44
C VAL A 481 17.15 11.50 -19.42
N SER A 482 16.65 10.30 -19.10
CA SER A 482 17.43 9.05 -19.01
C SER A 482 18.07 8.68 -20.36
N LEU A 483 17.31 8.83 -21.45
CA LEU A 483 17.76 8.57 -22.81
C LEU A 483 18.55 9.75 -23.41
N GLY A 484 18.18 10.99 -23.06
CA GLY A 484 18.71 12.23 -23.62
C GLY A 484 20.18 12.47 -23.31
N LYS A 485 20.69 12.00 -22.16
CA LYS A 485 22.13 12.05 -21.85
C LYS A 485 22.99 11.28 -22.86
N ASN A 486 22.43 10.28 -23.56
CA ASN A 486 23.18 9.41 -24.49
C ASN A 486 22.86 9.66 -25.97
N LEU A 487 21.69 10.20 -26.30
CA LEU A 487 21.35 10.57 -27.68
C LEU A 487 22.20 11.72 -28.23
N GLY A 488 22.59 12.68 -27.36
CA GLY A 488 23.47 13.79 -27.75
C GLY A 488 24.90 13.38 -28.12
N GLN A 489 25.41 12.26 -27.58
CA GLN A 489 26.75 11.76 -27.89
C GLN A 489 26.77 10.99 -29.22
N ASN A 490 25.74 10.19 -29.50
CA ASN A 490 25.68 9.39 -30.73
C ASN A 490 25.40 10.23 -31.99
N TYR A 491 24.79 11.42 -31.87
CA TYR A 491 24.62 12.36 -32.98
C TYR A 491 25.83 13.28 -33.23
N SER A 492 26.87 13.23 -32.37
CA SER A 492 28.11 14.00 -32.56
C SER A 492 29.23 13.21 -33.26
N GLN A 493 28.96 11.95 -33.63
CA GLN A 493 29.89 11.06 -34.34
C GLN A 493 29.35 10.55 -35.70
N GLN A 494 28.26 11.13 -36.19
CA GLN A 494 27.81 11.03 -37.59
C GLN A 494 27.92 12.41 -38.23
#